data_AF-A0A0K0EWD9-F1
#
_entry.id   AF-A0A0K0EWD9-F1
#
_cell.length_a   1.000
_cell.length_b   1.000
_cell.length_c   1.000
_cell.angle_alpha   90.00
_cell.angle_beta   90.00
_cell.angle_gamma   90.00
#
_symmetry.space_group_name_H-M   'P 1'
#
loop_
_entity.id
_entity.type
_entity.pdbx_description
1 polymer ?
#
loop_
_entity_poly.entity_id
_entity_poly.type
_entity_poly.pdbx_seq_one_letter_code
_entity_poly.pdbx_strand_id
1 'polypeptide(L)'
;MDLLSLPPEILANIFSYIQWNELVNIKLCARKFNFIVKRYFKSMQKPKIIEIMFCNDYTHVDYIDRIVVLYKILKSNTNSSENNDESRSMRAFCLPSSKLDELHNFLQKVDLTSLNLVDISLDNHTEIIRIFGEYFHNPNRINSIYVTSTNCEKDLDNTLSFLENIQNVEHLELNLCFSNLNVPKDFIIPVRNSLNSIVIHEKANTVFVNSRMIEYIVENNPNLEEYNFFLNNFENYKMIIETVVRRKLSKRDNRCFHKSICLRFGISSYETFFELSNYDYSGNLPYNHSRISNLLFDNSIEVTFYNGYLECPVCGEFDSIEICGRTFFFEFN
;
A
#
# COMPACT_ATOMS: atom_id res chain seq x y z
N MET A 1 -23.42 -10.36 46.22
CA MET A 1 -21.96 -10.22 46.08
C MET A 1 -21.68 -8.80 45.64
N ASP A 2 -20.88 -8.03 46.37
CA ASP A 2 -20.57 -6.65 46.00
C ASP A 2 -19.42 -6.64 44.99
N LEU A 3 -19.70 -6.28 43.73
CA LEU A 3 -18.67 -6.23 42.69
C LEU A 3 -17.59 -5.19 43.01
N LEU A 4 -17.93 -4.11 43.74
CA LEU A 4 -17.00 -3.07 44.11
C LEU A 4 -15.99 -3.52 45.18
N SER A 5 -16.25 -4.61 45.90
CA SER A 5 -15.32 -5.16 46.88
C SER A 5 -14.20 -6.00 46.26
N LEU A 6 -14.29 -6.33 44.97
CA LEU A 6 -13.29 -7.16 44.28
C LEU A 6 -11.96 -6.40 44.09
N PRO A 7 -10.81 -7.12 44.11
CA PRO A 7 -9.52 -6.54 43.76
C PRO A 7 -9.48 -5.99 42.33
N PRO A 8 -8.70 -4.92 42.05
CA PRO A 8 -8.53 -4.33 40.73
C PRO A 8 -8.23 -5.33 39.61
N GLU A 9 -7.36 -6.31 39.88
CA GLU A 9 -6.90 -7.32 38.92
C GLU A 9 -8.04 -8.28 38.54
N ILE A 10 -8.88 -8.64 39.52
CA ILE A 10 -10.05 -9.49 39.28
C ILE A 10 -11.08 -8.74 38.43
N LEU A 11 -11.33 -7.45 38.72
CA LEU A 11 -12.20 -6.61 37.91
C LEU A 11 -11.66 -6.43 36.49
N ALA A 12 -10.35 -6.22 36.32
CA ALA A 12 -9.72 -6.11 35.01
C ALA A 12 -9.89 -7.40 34.20
N ASN A 13 -9.72 -8.57 34.84
CA ASN A 13 -9.95 -9.87 34.21
C ASN A 13 -11.43 -10.12 33.87
N ILE A 14 -12.38 -9.61 34.67
CA ILE A 14 -13.81 -9.69 34.30
C ILE A 14 -14.09 -8.78 33.09
N PHE A 15 -13.57 -7.54 33.12
CA PHE A 15 -13.81 -6.56 32.06
C PHE A 15 -13.12 -6.89 30.73
N SER A 16 -12.10 -7.75 30.71
CA SER A 16 -11.46 -8.20 29.47
C SER A 16 -12.37 -9.07 28.59
N TYR A 17 -13.44 -9.65 29.16
CA TYR A 17 -14.46 -10.41 28.41
C TYR A 17 -15.58 -9.53 27.86
N ILE A 18 -15.64 -8.25 28.25
CA ILE A 18 -16.67 -7.31 27.82
C ILE A 18 -16.29 -6.73 26.45
N GLN A 19 -17.28 -6.61 25.57
CA GLN A 19 -17.08 -6.04 24.24
C GLN A 19 -16.65 -4.58 24.34
N TRP A 20 -15.75 -4.16 23.46
CA TRP A 20 -15.12 -2.83 23.54
C TRP A 20 -16.13 -1.67 23.53
N ASN A 21 -17.26 -1.84 22.83
CA ASN A 21 -18.34 -0.86 22.72
C ASN A 21 -19.17 -0.76 24.01
N GLU A 22 -19.18 -1.79 24.84
CA GLU A 22 -19.90 -1.81 26.12
C GLU A 22 -19.03 -1.28 27.28
N LEU A 23 -17.70 -1.28 27.12
CA LEU A 23 -16.76 -0.75 28.13
C LEU A 23 -17.02 0.73 28.45
N VAL A 24 -17.64 1.50 27.55
CA VAL A 24 -18.05 2.88 27.84
C VAL A 24 -19.09 2.92 28.96
N ASN A 25 -20.06 2.01 28.96
CA ASN A 25 -21.09 1.94 29.99
C ASN A 25 -20.48 1.56 31.34
N ILE A 26 -19.53 0.61 31.34
CA ILE A 26 -18.78 0.20 32.54
C ILE A 26 -18.04 1.39 33.18
N LYS A 27 -17.42 2.25 32.36
CA LYS A 27 -16.75 3.48 32.85
C LYS A 27 -17.72 4.44 33.53
N LEU A 28 -18.96 4.52 33.05
CA LEU A 28 -19.97 5.44 33.56
C LEU A 28 -20.62 4.93 34.85
N CYS A 29 -20.61 3.62 35.11
CA CYS A 29 -21.24 3.04 36.30
C CYS A 29 -20.58 3.46 37.63
N ALA A 30 -19.24 3.53 37.70
CA ALA A 30 -18.55 3.88 38.95
C ALA A 30 -17.14 4.43 38.72
N ARG A 31 -16.66 5.30 39.63
CA ARG A 31 -15.29 5.85 39.59
C ARG A 31 -14.22 4.76 39.63
N LYS A 32 -14.42 3.72 40.45
CA LYS A 32 -13.50 2.56 40.54
C LYS A 32 -13.43 1.85 39.18
N PHE A 33 -14.55 1.59 38.53
CA PHE A 33 -14.56 0.93 37.22
C PHE A 33 -13.89 1.77 36.14
N ASN A 34 -14.14 3.08 36.10
CA ASN A 34 -13.42 3.98 35.20
C ASN A 34 -11.90 3.90 35.39
N PHE A 35 -11.43 3.89 36.64
CA PHE A 35 -10.01 3.71 36.95
C PHE A 35 -9.47 2.36 36.45
N ILE A 36 -10.19 1.26 36.70
CA ILE A 36 -9.80 -0.08 36.21
C ILE A 36 -9.71 -0.09 34.69
N VAL A 37 -10.73 0.39 33.98
CA VAL A 37 -10.75 0.39 32.52
C VAL A 37 -9.63 1.25 31.92
N LYS A 38 -9.30 2.39 32.54
CA LYS A 38 -8.17 3.21 32.09
C LYS A 38 -6.82 2.55 32.37
N ARG A 39 -6.63 1.99 33.57
CA ARG A 39 -5.35 1.43 34.02
C ARG A 39 -5.00 0.12 33.30
N TYR A 40 -5.98 -0.75 33.09
CA TYR A 40 -5.81 -2.07 32.50
C TYR A 40 -6.31 -2.14 31.05
N PHE A 41 -6.43 -1.01 30.35
CA PHE A 41 -6.95 -0.97 28.98
C PHE A 41 -6.21 -1.92 28.02
N LYS A 42 -4.90 -2.10 28.21
CA LYS A 42 -4.07 -3.00 27.38
C LYS A 42 -4.53 -4.47 27.40
N SER A 43 -5.19 -4.92 28.48
CA SER A 43 -5.71 -6.28 28.60
C SER A 43 -7.20 -6.41 28.24
N MET A 44 -7.81 -5.35 27.71
CA MET A 44 -9.23 -5.33 27.33
C MET A 44 -9.41 -5.46 25.83
N GLN A 45 -10.61 -5.84 25.40
CA GLN A 45 -10.95 -5.84 23.98
C GLN A 45 -10.87 -4.43 23.41
N LYS A 46 -10.31 -4.32 22.21
CA LYS A 46 -10.15 -3.06 21.48
C LYS A 46 -11.02 -3.07 20.22
N PRO A 47 -11.50 -1.91 19.76
CA PRO A 47 -12.11 -1.80 18.44
C PRO A 47 -11.10 -2.22 17.36
N LYS A 48 -11.53 -3.10 16.46
CA LYS A 48 -10.73 -3.55 15.32
C LYS A 48 -10.90 -2.57 14.17
N ILE A 49 -9.82 -2.00 13.67
CA ILE A 49 -9.84 -1.11 12.50
C ILE A 49 -9.70 -1.95 11.23
N ILE A 50 -10.51 -1.63 10.21
CA ILE A 50 -10.47 -2.27 8.89
C ILE A 50 -9.93 -1.34 7.81
N GLU A 51 -10.07 -0.04 7.98
CA GLU A 51 -9.58 0.97 7.04
C GLU A 51 -9.02 2.12 7.86
N ILE A 52 -7.84 2.62 7.50
CA ILE A 52 -7.23 3.81 8.09
C ILE A 52 -6.64 4.67 6.99
N MET A 53 -6.86 5.98 7.08
CA MET A 53 -6.32 6.96 6.14
C MET A 53 -5.71 8.14 6.88
N PHE A 54 -4.57 8.63 6.39
CA PHE A 54 -3.88 9.81 6.90
C PHE A 54 -3.76 10.83 5.78
N CYS A 55 -4.33 12.02 5.97
CA CYS A 55 -4.35 13.07 4.96
C CYS A 55 -3.98 14.42 5.56
N ASN A 56 -3.32 15.29 4.79
CA ASN A 56 -3.16 16.68 5.19
C ASN A 56 -4.52 17.40 5.17
N ASP A 57 -4.73 18.33 6.08
CA ASP A 57 -5.89 19.20 6.10
C ASP A 57 -5.56 20.55 5.45
N TYR A 58 -5.97 20.72 4.19
CA TYR A 58 -5.79 21.97 3.45
C TYR A 58 -6.97 22.93 3.59
N THR A 59 -7.97 22.61 4.40
CA THR A 59 -9.27 23.32 4.36
C THR A 59 -9.33 24.55 5.27
N HIS A 60 -8.34 24.75 6.15
CA HIS A 60 -8.36 25.81 7.14
C HIS A 60 -7.45 26.99 6.79
N VAL A 61 -8.03 28.18 6.90
CA VAL A 61 -7.38 29.48 6.60
C VAL A 61 -6.48 29.96 7.75
N ASP A 62 -6.45 29.24 8.88
CA ASP A 62 -5.72 29.66 10.09
C ASP A 62 -4.21 29.36 10.03
N TYR A 63 -3.71 28.84 8.90
CA TYR A 63 -2.31 28.44 8.69
C TYR A 63 -1.81 27.40 9.69
N ILE A 64 -2.71 26.72 10.42
CA ILE A 64 -2.33 25.64 11.33
C ILE A 64 -2.27 24.35 10.52
N ASP A 65 -1.05 23.82 10.42
CA ASP A 65 -0.80 22.55 9.79
C ASP A 65 -1.45 21.40 10.60
N ARG A 66 -2.37 20.69 9.95
CA ARG A 66 -3.24 19.69 10.57
C ARG A 66 -3.29 18.43 9.73
N ILE A 67 -3.51 17.33 10.44
CA ILE A 67 -3.59 16.01 9.86
C ILE A 67 -4.95 15.42 10.20
N VAL A 68 -5.65 14.97 9.18
CA VAL A 68 -6.90 14.24 9.30
C VAL A 68 -6.59 12.75 9.35
N VAL A 69 -7.07 12.10 10.40
CA VAL A 69 -7.06 10.65 10.53
C VAL A 69 -8.48 10.16 10.30
N LEU A 70 -8.68 9.46 9.18
CA LEU A 70 -9.93 8.78 8.85
C LEU A 70 -9.81 7.30 9.21
N TYR A 71 -10.84 6.71 9.79
CA TYR A 71 -10.81 5.28 10.10
C TYR A 71 -12.19 4.64 10.17
N LYS A 72 -12.21 3.32 9.97
CA LYS A 72 -13.42 2.51 10.02
C LYS A 72 -13.23 1.31 10.93
N ILE A 73 -14.19 1.10 11.83
CA ILE A 73 -14.19 0.00 12.80
C ILE A 73 -14.99 -1.18 12.22
N LEU A 74 -14.45 -2.40 12.36
CA LEU A 74 -15.18 -3.65 12.11
C LEU A 74 -16.35 -3.77 13.10
N LYS A 75 -17.58 -3.78 12.59
CA LYS A 75 -18.75 -4.14 13.42
C LYS A 75 -18.69 -5.64 13.70
N SER A 76 -18.80 -6.04 14.98
CA SER A 76 -19.06 -7.45 15.28
C SER A 76 -20.49 -7.76 14.82
N ASN A 77 -20.65 -8.84 14.05
CA ASN A 77 -21.96 -9.33 13.61
C ASN A 77 -22.82 -9.64 14.86
N THR A 78 -23.55 -8.63 15.31
CA THR A 78 -24.65 -8.80 16.24
C THR A 78 -25.88 -9.08 15.37
N ASN A 79 -26.57 -10.16 15.70
CA ASN A 79 -27.61 -10.82 14.91
C ASN A 79 -28.91 -10.00 14.69
N SER A 80 -28.84 -8.67 14.65
CA SER A 80 -29.99 -7.85 14.30
C SER A 80 -30.16 -7.85 12.79
N SER A 81 -31.05 -8.73 12.31
CA SER A 81 -31.52 -8.83 10.93
C SER A 81 -32.38 -7.63 10.50
N GLU A 82 -32.08 -6.43 10.99
CA GLU A 82 -32.82 -5.23 10.64
C GLU A 82 -31.99 -4.42 9.66
N ASN A 83 -32.43 -4.50 8.41
CA ASN A 83 -32.17 -3.57 7.33
C ASN A 83 -31.97 -2.15 7.88
N ASN A 84 -30.73 -1.71 8.02
CA ASN A 84 -30.42 -0.29 8.15
C ASN A 84 -29.07 -0.01 7.52
N ASP A 85 -29.13 0.88 6.54
CA ASP A 85 -28.07 1.45 5.73
C ASP A 85 -27.03 2.25 6.55
N GLU A 86 -26.93 2.02 7.87
CA GLU A 86 -25.80 2.45 8.72
C GLU A 86 -24.51 1.66 8.44
N SER A 87 -24.43 1.14 7.22
CA SER A 87 -23.25 0.75 6.51
C SER A 87 -22.20 1.88 6.61
N ARG A 88 -21.08 1.58 7.27
CA ARG A 88 -19.76 2.08 6.87
C ARG A 88 -19.44 3.58 7.09
N SER A 89 -20.03 4.29 8.06
CA SER A 89 -19.60 5.68 8.31
C SER A 89 -18.13 5.74 8.73
N MET A 90 -17.28 6.28 7.86
CA MET A 90 -15.90 6.65 8.17
C MET A 90 -15.91 7.64 9.34
N ARG A 91 -15.07 7.40 10.35
CA ARG A 91 -14.87 8.33 11.46
C ARG A 91 -13.65 9.19 11.16
N ALA A 92 -13.67 10.43 11.62
CA ALA A 92 -12.58 11.37 11.41
C ALA A 92 -12.21 12.04 12.74
N PHE A 93 -10.93 12.35 12.90
CA PHE A 93 -10.48 13.40 13.81
C PHE A 93 -9.28 14.11 13.20
N CYS A 94 -9.13 15.38 13.55
CA CYS A 94 -8.00 16.18 13.15
C CYS A 94 -7.07 16.40 14.35
N LEU A 95 -5.76 16.32 14.11
CA LEU A 95 -4.76 16.70 15.10
C LEU A 95 -3.82 17.77 14.50
N PRO A 96 -3.40 18.77 15.29
CA PRO A 96 -2.28 19.62 14.90
C PRO A 96 -1.02 18.78 14.77
N SER A 97 -0.14 19.09 13.81
CA SER A 97 1.15 18.40 13.64
C SER A 97 2.04 18.46 14.88
N SER A 98 1.84 19.44 15.77
CA SER A 98 2.52 19.56 17.06
C SER A 98 2.02 18.61 18.15
N LYS A 99 0.90 17.90 17.94
CA LYS A 99 0.26 17.03 18.94
C LYS A 99 0.26 15.56 18.55
N LEU A 100 1.41 15.06 18.09
CA LEU A 100 1.57 13.67 17.67
C LEU A 100 1.30 12.64 18.80
N ASP A 101 1.39 13.05 20.08
CA ASP A 101 0.98 12.22 21.22
C ASP A 101 -0.49 11.80 21.14
N GLU A 102 -1.37 12.60 20.53
CA GLU A 102 -2.77 12.24 20.32
C GLU A 102 -2.90 11.04 19.38
N LEU A 103 -2.06 10.96 18.35
CA LEU A 103 -1.99 9.81 17.43
C LEU A 103 -1.51 8.55 18.16
N HIS A 104 -0.43 8.64 18.94
CA HIS A 104 0.02 7.51 19.77
C HIS A 104 -1.08 7.01 20.70
N ASN A 105 -1.76 7.93 21.39
CA ASN A 105 -2.86 7.62 22.29
C ASN A 105 -4.05 6.97 21.58
N PHE A 106 -4.29 7.31 20.32
CA PHE A 106 -5.31 6.67 19.48
C PHE A 106 -4.87 5.25 19.05
N LEU A 107 -3.67 5.11 18.50
CA LEU A 107 -3.16 3.81 18.00
C LEU A 107 -3.03 2.77 19.13
N GLN A 108 -2.68 3.18 20.35
CA GLN A 108 -2.68 2.30 21.52
C GLN A 108 -4.07 1.75 21.88
N LYS A 109 -5.14 2.48 21.51
CA LYS A 109 -6.52 2.16 21.87
C LYS A 109 -7.25 1.27 20.87
N VAL A 110 -6.66 1.01 19.71
CA VAL A 110 -7.26 0.23 18.65
C VAL A 110 -6.50 -1.09 18.42
N ASP A 111 -7.13 -2.00 17.69
CA ASP A 111 -6.54 -3.24 17.19
C ASP A 111 -6.46 -3.16 15.66
N LEU A 112 -5.23 -3.22 15.12
CA LEU A 112 -4.95 -3.14 13.68
C LEU A 112 -4.85 -4.50 12.99
N THR A 113 -5.10 -5.61 13.70
CA THR A 113 -4.98 -6.96 13.11
C THR A 113 -5.98 -7.22 11.99
N SER A 114 -7.09 -6.49 11.91
CA SER A 114 -8.11 -6.67 10.86
C SER A 114 -8.02 -5.62 9.75
N LEU A 115 -6.91 -4.89 9.69
CA LEU A 115 -6.72 -3.84 8.70
C LEU A 115 -6.71 -4.43 7.29
N ASN A 116 -7.50 -3.83 6.40
CA ASN A 116 -7.69 -4.27 5.03
C ASN A 116 -7.28 -3.17 4.02
N LEU A 117 -7.37 -1.91 4.44
CA LEU A 117 -6.98 -0.74 3.66
C LEU A 117 -6.11 0.19 4.51
N VAL A 118 -4.97 0.59 3.95
CA VAL A 118 -4.15 1.69 4.48
C VAL A 118 -3.97 2.71 3.38
N ASP A 119 -4.25 3.97 3.68
CA ASP A 119 -3.98 5.08 2.78
C ASP A 119 -3.20 6.17 3.53
N ILE A 120 -2.00 6.47 3.07
CA ILE A 120 -1.16 7.53 3.63
C ILE A 120 -0.95 8.53 2.51
N SER A 121 -1.54 9.71 2.61
CA SER A 121 -1.34 10.81 1.67
C SER A 121 -0.91 12.06 2.44
N LEU A 122 0.39 12.15 2.69
CA LEU A 122 0.99 13.14 3.58
C LEU A 122 2.04 13.97 2.86
N ASP A 123 2.13 15.23 3.27
CA ASP A 123 3.05 16.22 2.69
C ASP A 123 3.90 16.81 3.81
N ASN A 124 5.21 16.54 3.82
CA ASN A 124 6.13 16.97 4.88
C ASN A 124 5.74 16.48 6.31
N HIS A 125 4.97 15.39 6.42
CA HIS A 125 4.50 14.79 7.69
C HIS A 125 4.96 13.34 7.90
N THR A 126 6.21 13.04 7.55
CA THR A 126 6.74 11.66 7.63
C THR A 126 6.79 11.11 9.06
N GLU A 127 6.80 11.96 10.09
CA GLU A 127 6.71 11.55 11.49
C GLU A 127 5.43 10.74 11.79
N ILE A 128 4.33 11.01 11.10
CA ILE A 128 3.10 10.23 11.23
C ILE A 128 3.27 8.84 10.63
N ILE A 129 4.02 8.74 9.53
CA ILE A 129 4.38 7.46 8.93
C ILE A 129 5.25 6.64 9.90
N ARG A 130 6.24 7.28 10.53
CA ARG A 130 7.06 6.64 11.59
C ARG A 130 6.19 6.13 12.73
N ILE A 131 5.35 7.00 13.30
CA ILE A 131 4.48 6.65 14.42
C ILE A 131 3.53 5.52 14.03
N PHE A 132 2.91 5.57 12.86
CA PHE A 132 2.04 4.49 12.42
C PHE A 132 2.82 3.18 12.20
N GLY A 133 4.02 3.26 11.62
CA GLY A 133 4.93 2.14 11.40
C GLY A 133 5.27 1.36 12.69
N GLU A 134 5.41 2.05 13.83
CA GLU A 134 5.64 1.42 15.14
C GLU A 134 4.47 0.56 15.64
N TYR A 135 3.25 0.79 15.14
CA TYR A 135 2.06 0.02 15.51
C TYR A 135 1.61 -0.92 14.39
N PHE A 136 2.17 -0.76 13.19
CA PHE A 136 1.86 -1.53 12.00
C PHE A 136 2.55 -2.89 12.04
N HIS A 137 1.99 -3.80 12.83
CA HIS A 137 2.41 -5.19 12.95
C HIS A 137 1.24 -6.10 12.59
N ASN A 138 0.82 -6.08 11.32
CA ASN A 138 -0.27 -6.91 10.87
C ASN A 138 0.24 -8.22 10.27
N PRO A 139 0.01 -9.38 10.94
CA PRO A 139 0.38 -10.67 10.35
C PRO A 139 -0.55 -11.07 9.20
N ASN A 140 -1.74 -10.48 9.12
CA ASN A 140 -2.75 -10.82 8.12
C ASN A 140 -2.48 -10.14 6.79
N ARG A 141 -3.07 -10.71 5.74
CA ARG A 141 -3.05 -10.12 4.39
C ARG A 141 -3.93 -8.87 4.36
N ILE A 142 -3.35 -7.77 3.92
CA ILE A 142 -4.02 -6.49 3.68
C ILE A 142 -4.38 -6.43 2.19
N ASN A 143 -5.60 -6.00 1.85
CA ASN A 143 -6.02 -5.89 0.46
C ASN A 143 -5.22 -4.78 -0.25
N SER A 144 -5.20 -3.57 0.30
CA SER A 144 -4.54 -2.44 -0.37
C SER A 144 -3.77 -1.55 0.59
N ILE A 145 -2.60 -1.12 0.14
CA ILE A 145 -1.81 -0.07 0.78
C ILE A 145 -1.45 0.98 -0.27
N TYR A 146 -1.84 2.22 0.01
CA TYR A 146 -1.53 3.41 -0.79
C TYR A 146 -0.62 4.31 0.03
N VAL A 147 0.53 4.72 -0.53
CA VAL A 147 1.47 5.64 0.13
C VAL A 147 1.86 6.74 -0.84
N THR A 148 1.32 7.93 -0.63
CA THR A 148 1.78 9.19 -1.22
C THR A 148 2.58 9.96 -0.18
N SER A 149 3.87 10.16 -0.47
CA SER A 149 4.79 10.92 0.39
C SER A 149 5.47 12.00 -0.43
N THR A 150 5.11 13.25 -0.19
CA THR A 150 5.72 14.43 -0.82
C THR A 150 6.52 15.25 0.18
N ASN A 151 7.50 16.02 -0.33
CA ASN A 151 8.33 16.93 0.46
C ASN A 151 8.97 16.28 1.70
N CYS A 152 9.47 15.05 1.55
CA CYS A 152 10.02 14.24 2.64
C CYS A 152 11.56 14.29 2.72
N GLU A 153 12.17 15.34 2.17
CA GLU A 153 13.62 15.52 2.05
C GLU A 153 14.37 15.44 3.39
N LYS A 154 13.71 15.80 4.48
CA LYS A 154 14.31 15.84 5.81
C LYS A 154 14.35 14.48 6.50
N ASP A 155 13.43 13.59 6.17
CA ASP A 155 13.11 12.41 6.98
C ASP A 155 12.69 11.21 6.10
N LEU A 156 13.46 10.95 5.04
CA LEU A 156 13.26 9.81 4.13
C LEU A 156 13.21 8.47 4.88
N ASP A 157 14.05 8.33 5.91
CA ASP A 157 14.19 7.10 6.69
C ASP A 157 12.86 6.67 7.35
N ASN A 158 11.99 7.62 7.71
CA ASN A 158 10.67 7.32 8.27
C ASN A 158 9.80 6.57 7.26
N THR A 159 9.79 7.02 6.01
CA THR A 159 9.04 6.38 4.92
C THR A 159 9.66 5.04 4.56
N LEU A 160 10.99 4.96 4.42
CA LEU A 160 11.67 3.70 4.12
C LEU A 160 11.43 2.64 5.20
N SER A 161 11.57 3.02 6.48
CA SER A 161 11.31 2.12 7.62
C SER A 161 9.87 1.58 7.63
N PHE A 162 8.90 2.41 7.23
CA PHE A 162 7.52 1.94 7.09
C PHE A 162 7.36 0.95 5.93
N LEU A 163 7.96 1.22 4.78
CA LEU A 163 7.92 0.32 3.62
C LEU A 163 8.55 -1.05 3.94
N GLU A 164 9.58 -1.11 4.79
CA GLU A 164 10.17 -2.36 5.28
C GLU A 164 9.20 -3.21 6.13
N ASN A 165 8.19 -2.59 6.73
CA ASN A 165 7.17 -3.32 7.49
C ASN A 165 6.07 -3.93 6.61
N ILE A 166 6.02 -3.60 5.32
CA ILE A 166 5.02 -4.11 4.39
C ILE A 166 5.43 -5.50 3.89
N GLN A 167 4.77 -6.55 4.38
CA GLN A 167 5.07 -7.94 3.99
C GLN A 167 3.94 -8.67 3.26
N ASN A 168 2.68 -8.48 3.69
CA ASN A 168 1.53 -9.25 3.22
C ASN A 168 0.45 -8.32 2.65
N VAL A 169 0.67 -7.78 1.45
CA VAL A 169 -0.29 -6.92 0.75
C VAL A 169 -0.62 -7.46 -0.65
N GLU A 170 -1.86 -7.31 -1.09
CA GLU A 170 -2.31 -7.70 -2.43
C GLU A 170 -2.12 -6.62 -3.48
N HIS A 171 -2.45 -5.37 -3.14
CA HIS A 171 -2.27 -4.21 -4.00
C HIS A 171 -1.39 -3.18 -3.27
N LEU A 172 -0.23 -2.87 -3.84
CA LEU A 172 0.68 -1.86 -3.31
C LEU A 172 0.83 -0.72 -4.31
N GLU A 173 0.46 0.49 -3.90
CA GLU A 173 0.63 1.71 -4.69
C GLU A 173 1.48 2.72 -3.94
N LEU A 174 2.55 3.18 -4.59
CA LEU A 174 3.52 4.11 -4.05
C LEU A 174 3.64 5.31 -4.97
N ASN A 175 3.44 6.50 -4.41
CA ASN A 175 3.63 7.77 -5.09
C ASN A 175 4.68 8.57 -4.31
N LEU A 176 5.93 8.40 -4.72
CA LEU A 176 7.10 8.85 -3.96
C LEU A 176 7.74 10.03 -4.68
N CYS A 177 7.89 11.13 -3.95
CA CYS A 177 8.59 12.33 -4.41
C CYS A 177 9.82 12.54 -3.52
N PHE A 178 10.92 11.86 -3.86
CA PHE A 178 12.21 11.90 -3.16
C PHE A 178 13.22 12.75 -3.93
N SER A 179 12.85 13.98 -4.26
CA SER A 179 13.64 14.91 -5.06
C SER A 179 15.09 14.99 -4.56
N ASN A 180 16.05 14.59 -5.39
CA ASN A 180 17.49 14.64 -5.10
C ASN A 180 17.95 13.84 -3.87
N LEU A 181 17.15 12.90 -3.36
CA LEU A 181 17.54 12.05 -2.24
C LEU A 181 18.17 10.74 -2.74
N ASN A 182 19.21 10.29 -2.05
CA ASN A 182 19.86 9.02 -2.33
C ASN A 182 19.16 7.89 -1.56
N VAL A 183 18.21 7.21 -2.21
CA VAL A 183 17.67 5.95 -1.71
C VAL A 183 18.78 4.87 -1.77
N PRO A 184 18.96 4.04 -0.72
CA PRO A 184 19.91 2.93 -0.77
C PRO A 184 19.65 2.04 -1.99
N LYS A 185 20.68 1.81 -2.81
CA LYS A 185 20.54 1.03 -4.07
C LYS A 185 20.13 -0.43 -3.83
N ASP A 186 20.31 -0.92 -2.61
CA ASP A 186 19.95 -2.25 -2.16
C ASP A 186 18.64 -2.31 -1.37
N PHE A 187 17.93 -1.18 -1.26
CA PHE A 187 16.62 -1.14 -0.61
C PHE A 187 15.63 -2.05 -1.34
N ILE A 188 14.88 -2.84 -0.56
CA ILE A 188 13.83 -3.74 -1.02
C ILE A 188 12.58 -3.53 -0.18
N ILE A 189 11.41 -3.66 -0.81
CA ILE A 189 10.14 -3.75 -0.10
C ILE A 189 9.86 -5.24 0.11
N PRO A 190 9.84 -5.75 1.36
CA PRO A 190 9.83 -7.18 1.64
C PRO A 190 8.44 -7.85 1.47
N VAL A 191 7.68 -7.45 0.44
CA VAL A 191 6.38 -8.05 0.12
C VAL A 191 6.57 -9.44 -0.45
N ARG A 192 5.84 -10.43 0.08
CA ARG A 192 5.96 -11.83 -0.34
C ARG A 192 4.62 -12.55 -0.39
N ASN A 193 4.48 -13.44 -1.36
CA ASN A 193 3.39 -14.41 -1.56
C ASN A 193 1.97 -13.85 -1.67
N SER A 194 1.77 -12.54 -1.57
CA SER A 194 0.44 -11.92 -1.56
C SER A 194 0.21 -10.94 -2.70
N LEU A 195 1.27 -10.34 -3.25
CA LEU A 195 1.14 -9.23 -4.19
C LEU A 195 0.57 -9.71 -5.53
N ASN A 196 -0.51 -9.06 -5.96
CA ASN A 196 -1.19 -9.26 -7.23
C ASN A 196 -0.97 -8.09 -8.19
N SER A 197 -0.90 -6.87 -7.64
CA SER A 197 -0.67 -5.65 -8.42
C SER A 197 0.29 -4.72 -7.68
N ILE A 198 1.22 -4.12 -8.42
CA ILE A 198 2.11 -3.08 -7.92
C ILE A 198 2.01 -1.83 -8.80
N VAL A 199 1.97 -0.68 -8.16
CA VAL A 199 1.99 0.63 -8.80
C VAL A 199 3.09 1.47 -8.14
N ILE A 200 4.05 1.98 -8.91
CA ILE A 200 5.08 2.90 -8.41
C ILE A 200 5.16 4.13 -9.30
N HIS A 201 4.95 5.30 -8.70
CA HIS A 201 5.16 6.61 -9.30
C HIS A 201 6.38 7.28 -8.70
N GLU A 202 7.35 7.61 -9.54
CA GLU A 202 8.54 8.37 -9.18
C GLU A 202 8.47 9.79 -9.75
N LYS A 203 8.52 10.80 -8.88
CA LYS A 203 8.54 12.21 -9.29
C LYS A 203 9.92 12.85 -9.13
N ALA A 204 10.15 13.97 -9.81
CA ALA A 204 11.25 14.91 -9.54
C ALA A 204 12.65 14.28 -9.46
N ASN A 205 13.03 13.47 -10.45
CA ASN A 205 14.32 12.78 -10.53
C ASN A 205 14.59 11.75 -9.42
N THR A 206 13.54 11.23 -8.77
CA THR A 206 13.66 10.10 -7.84
C THR A 206 14.19 8.87 -8.57
N VAL A 207 15.12 8.14 -7.94
CA VAL A 207 15.66 6.84 -8.40
C VAL A 207 15.50 5.82 -7.27
N PHE A 208 14.26 5.49 -6.94
CA PHE A 208 13.86 4.54 -5.89
C PHE A 208 13.81 3.10 -6.42
N VAL A 209 13.22 2.91 -7.60
CA VAL A 209 13.10 1.62 -8.27
C VAL A 209 14.46 1.18 -8.79
N ASN A 210 14.85 -0.04 -8.43
CA ASN A 210 16.10 -0.65 -8.84
C ASN A 210 15.90 -2.13 -9.20
N SER A 211 16.84 -2.73 -9.92
CA SER A 211 16.73 -4.10 -10.40
C SER A 211 16.63 -5.13 -9.28
N ARG A 212 17.33 -4.92 -8.15
CA ARG A 212 17.28 -5.82 -7.00
C ARG A 212 15.90 -5.84 -6.36
N MET A 213 15.25 -4.69 -6.24
CA MET A 213 13.87 -4.58 -5.75
C MET A 213 12.89 -5.31 -6.67
N ILE A 214 12.96 -5.07 -7.98
CA ILE A 214 12.07 -5.72 -8.96
C ILE A 214 12.29 -7.24 -8.97
N GLU A 215 13.55 -7.67 -8.95
CA GLU A 215 13.91 -9.09 -8.86
C GLU A 215 13.29 -9.74 -7.62
N TYR A 216 13.48 -9.14 -6.44
CA TYR A 216 12.91 -9.63 -5.20
C TYR A 216 11.39 -9.75 -5.28
N ILE A 217 10.70 -8.71 -5.78
CA ILE A 217 9.25 -8.68 -5.90
C ILE A 217 8.74 -9.80 -6.82
N VAL A 218 9.34 -9.97 -8.01
CA VAL A 218 8.95 -10.99 -9.00
C VAL A 218 9.23 -12.41 -8.47
N GLU A 219 10.33 -12.59 -7.76
CA GLU A 219 10.70 -13.88 -7.18
C GLU A 219 9.76 -14.30 -6.05
N ASN A 220 9.43 -13.37 -5.15
CA ASN A 220 8.67 -13.66 -3.95
C ASN A 220 7.15 -13.55 -4.13
N ASN A 221 6.66 -13.02 -5.26
CA ASN A 221 5.22 -12.90 -5.54
C ASN A 221 4.87 -13.63 -6.85
N PRO A 222 4.69 -14.97 -6.81
CA PRO A 222 4.41 -15.72 -8.02
C PRO A 222 3.15 -15.21 -8.72
N ASN A 223 2.13 -14.83 -7.96
CA ASN A 223 0.81 -14.37 -8.45
C ASN A 223 0.75 -12.90 -8.83
N LEU A 224 1.88 -12.18 -8.85
CA LEU A 224 1.91 -10.82 -9.37
C LEU A 224 1.67 -10.83 -10.88
N GLU A 225 0.59 -10.17 -11.30
CA GLU A 225 0.14 -10.12 -12.69
C GLU A 225 0.29 -8.71 -13.28
N GLU A 226 0.05 -7.70 -12.45
CA GLU A 226 0.02 -6.31 -12.89
C GLU A 226 1.19 -5.50 -12.34
N TYR A 227 1.88 -4.82 -13.25
CA TYR A 227 3.04 -3.99 -12.96
C TYR A 227 2.81 -2.62 -13.58
N ASN A 228 2.60 -1.59 -12.75
CA ASN A 228 2.37 -0.24 -13.21
C ASN A 228 3.51 0.66 -12.73
N PHE A 229 4.26 1.24 -13.66
CA PHE A 229 5.42 2.08 -13.32
C PHE A 229 5.36 3.41 -14.05
N PHE A 230 5.49 4.50 -13.30
CA PHE A 230 5.48 5.88 -13.82
C PHE A 230 6.83 6.50 -13.46
N LEU A 231 7.78 6.35 -14.38
CA LEU A 231 9.21 6.64 -14.21
C LEU A 231 9.68 7.67 -15.25
N ASN A 232 10.89 8.19 -15.03
CA ASN A 232 11.38 9.36 -15.76
C ASN A 232 12.33 9.04 -16.93
N ASN A 233 12.74 7.78 -17.14
CA ASN A 233 13.67 7.44 -18.23
C ASN A 233 13.46 6.03 -18.80
N PHE A 234 13.90 5.87 -20.05
CA PHE A 234 13.85 4.62 -20.81
C PHE A 234 14.63 3.47 -20.16
N GLU A 235 15.83 3.73 -19.64
CA GLU A 235 16.70 2.69 -19.07
C GLU A 235 16.04 1.98 -17.87
N ASN A 236 15.28 2.70 -17.05
CA ASN A 236 14.52 2.12 -15.95
C ASN A 236 13.42 1.18 -16.46
N TYR A 237 12.68 1.59 -17.49
CA TYR A 237 11.65 0.74 -18.10
C TYR A 237 12.25 -0.51 -18.72
N LYS A 238 13.33 -0.36 -19.49
CA LYS A 238 14.07 -1.48 -20.07
C LYS A 238 14.54 -2.46 -19.00
N MET A 239 15.15 -1.95 -17.93
CA MET A 239 15.59 -2.76 -16.79
C MET A 239 14.44 -3.56 -16.16
N ILE A 240 13.26 -2.94 -15.99
CA ILE A 240 12.07 -3.61 -15.44
C ILE A 240 11.60 -4.72 -16.38
N ILE A 241 11.44 -4.42 -17.67
CA ILE A 241 11.00 -5.39 -18.69
C ILE A 241 11.91 -6.62 -18.68
N GLU A 242 13.22 -6.40 -18.81
CA GLU A 242 14.22 -7.47 -18.85
C GLU A 242 14.23 -8.28 -17.54
N THR A 243 14.15 -7.62 -16.39
CA THR A 243 14.15 -8.29 -15.08
C THR A 243 12.90 -9.14 -14.87
N VAL A 244 11.71 -8.59 -15.14
CA VAL A 244 10.43 -9.28 -14.98
C VAL A 244 10.37 -10.50 -15.90
N VAL A 245 10.69 -10.32 -17.19
CA VAL A 245 10.64 -11.42 -18.17
C VAL A 245 11.63 -12.52 -17.82
N ARG A 246 12.90 -12.17 -17.57
CA ARG A 246 13.95 -13.14 -17.23
C ARG A 246 13.55 -13.98 -16.02
N ARG A 247 13.05 -13.34 -14.95
CA ARG A 247 12.71 -14.02 -13.68
C ARG A 247 11.41 -14.83 -13.75
N LYS A 248 10.44 -14.40 -14.55
CA LYS A 248 9.22 -15.21 -14.78
C LYS A 248 9.55 -16.45 -15.61
N LEU A 249 10.35 -16.32 -16.66
CA LEU A 249 10.75 -17.45 -17.51
C LEU A 249 11.66 -18.46 -16.78
N SER A 250 12.55 -18.00 -15.90
CA SER A 250 13.43 -18.90 -15.14
C SER A 250 12.66 -19.83 -14.19
N LYS A 251 11.39 -19.54 -13.87
CA LYS A 251 10.54 -20.38 -13.01
C LYS A 251 9.85 -21.52 -13.77
N ARG A 252 10.11 -21.66 -15.08
CA ARG A 252 9.56 -22.72 -15.94
C ARG A 252 10.28 -24.05 -15.68
N ASP A 253 10.32 -24.52 -14.43
CA ASP A 253 10.95 -25.77 -14.00
C ASP A 253 10.11 -26.99 -14.43
N ASN A 254 10.01 -27.24 -15.74
CA ASN A 254 9.29 -28.37 -16.36
C ASN A 254 7.81 -28.52 -15.92
N ARG A 255 7.23 -27.49 -15.30
CA ARG A 255 5.83 -27.45 -14.86
C ARG A 255 5.04 -26.51 -15.75
N CYS A 256 3.80 -26.90 -16.06
CA CYS A 256 2.84 -26.10 -16.80
C CYS A 256 2.30 -24.97 -15.90
N PHE A 257 3.04 -23.87 -15.82
CA PHE A 257 2.67 -22.71 -15.03
C PHE A 257 2.52 -21.51 -15.95
N HIS A 258 1.33 -21.38 -16.55
CA HIS A 258 1.02 -20.35 -17.52
C HIS A 258 0.66 -19.05 -16.83
N LYS A 259 1.32 -17.96 -17.20
CA LYS A 259 1.03 -16.63 -16.64
C LYS A 259 0.91 -15.56 -17.70
N SER A 260 0.01 -14.63 -17.42
CA SER A 260 -0.03 -13.34 -18.10
C SER A 260 0.83 -12.34 -17.33
N ILE A 261 1.68 -11.62 -18.04
CA ILE A 261 2.46 -10.50 -17.52
C ILE A 261 1.89 -9.23 -18.15
N CYS A 262 1.38 -8.31 -17.35
CA CYS A 262 0.92 -7.01 -17.82
C CYS A 262 1.84 -5.91 -17.25
N LEU A 263 2.67 -5.33 -18.12
CA LEU A 263 3.53 -4.19 -17.81
C LEU A 263 2.88 -2.91 -18.37
N ARG A 264 2.53 -1.96 -17.52
CA ARG A 264 1.95 -0.67 -17.90
C ARG A 264 2.87 0.46 -17.46
N PHE A 265 3.20 1.35 -18.39
CA PHE A 265 4.15 2.43 -18.17
C PHE A 265 3.50 3.80 -18.33
N GLY A 266 3.70 4.66 -17.33
CA GLY A 266 3.33 6.06 -17.40
C GLY A 266 4.49 6.93 -17.86
N ILE A 267 4.46 7.31 -19.13
CA ILE A 267 5.59 7.93 -19.81
C ILE A 267 5.43 9.45 -19.79
N SER A 268 6.42 10.16 -19.26
CA SER A 268 6.41 11.61 -19.10
C SER A 268 7.07 12.39 -20.25
N SER A 269 7.83 11.72 -21.14
CA SER A 269 8.53 12.36 -22.26
C SER A 269 8.27 11.68 -23.60
N TYR A 270 8.25 12.47 -24.67
CA TYR A 270 8.10 11.94 -26.04
C TYR A 270 9.31 11.09 -26.42
N GLU A 271 10.52 11.49 -26.03
CA GLU A 271 11.76 10.78 -26.30
C GLU A 271 11.70 9.36 -25.75
N THR A 272 11.35 9.19 -24.48
CA THR A 272 11.21 7.87 -23.86
C THR A 272 10.08 7.06 -24.48
N PHE A 273 8.98 7.70 -24.89
CA PHE A 273 7.91 7.02 -25.62
C PHE A 273 8.41 6.45 -26.95
N PHE A 274 9.15 7.23 -27.74
CA PHE A 274 9.71 6.78 -29.00
C PHE A 274 10.78 5.70 -28.80
N GLU A 275 11.62 5.81 -27.78
CA GLU A 275 12.60 4.78 -27.43
C GLU A 275 11.93 3.46 -27.07
N LEU A 276 10.88 3.47 -26.24
CA LEU A 276 10.09 2.28 -25.91
C LEU A 276 9.36 1.68 -27.12
N SER A 277 8.84 2.55 -28.00
CA SER A 277 8.15 2.12 -29.23
C SER A 277 9.09 1.48 -30.24
N ASN A 278 10.35 1.94 -30.29
CA ASN A 278 11.37 1.42 -31.20
C ASN A 278 12.29 0.38 -30.55
N TYR A 279 12.10 0.06 -29.27
CA TYR A 279 12.91 -0.94 -28.59
C TYR A 279 12.74 -2.30 -29.26
N ASP A 280 13.86 -2.95 -29.58
CA ASP A 280 13.83 -4.27 -30.19
C ASP A 280 13.54 -5.34 -29.13
N TYR A 281 12.25 -5.58 -28.92
CA TYR A 281 11.78 -6.65 -28.06
C TYR A 281 12.12 -8.04 -28.61
N SER A 282 12.27 -8.19 -29.93
CA SER A 282 12.45 -9.52 -30.55
C SER A 282 13.83 -10.13 -30.31
N GLY A 283 14.87 -9.30 -30.17
CA GLY A 283 16.19 -9.76 -29.78
C GLY A 283 16.31 -10.11 -28.29
N ASN A 284 15.44 -9.55 -27.44
CA ASN A 284 15.56 -9.62 -25.99
C ASN A 284 14.52 -10.53 -25.31
N LEU A 285 13.35 -10.72 -25.93
CA LEU A 285 12.24 -11.47 -25.37
C LEU A 285 11.96 -12.73 -26.23
N PRO A 286 11.78 -13.91 -25.63
CA PRO A 286 11.58 -15.16 -26.38
C PRO A 286 10.13 -15.40 -26.82
N TYR A 287 9.26 -14.39 -26.79
CA TYR A 287 7.86 -14.53 -27.15
C TYR A 287 7.66 -14.31 -28.66
N ASN A 288 6.76 -15.09 -29.25
CA ASN A 288 6.29 -14.83 -30.61
C ASN A 288 5.44 -13.57 -30.58
N HIS A 289 5.86 -12.55 -31.33
CA HIS A 289 5.20 -11.25 -31.30
C HIS A 289 4.24 -11.07 -32.46
N SER A 290 3.08 -10.50 -32.19
CA SER A 290 2.26 -9.87 -33.22
C SER A 290 2.66 -8.40 -33.30
N ARG A 291 3.21 -7.94 -34.42
CA ARG A 291 3.40 -6.49 -34.65
C ARG A 291 2.04 -5.81 -34.62
N ILE A 292 1.75 -5.05 -33.56
CA ILE A 292 0.55 -4.22 -33.51
C ILE A 292 0.83 -3.01 -34.39
N SER A 293 0.08 -2.91 -35.48
CA SER A 293 0.18 -1.83 -36.46
C SER A 293 -0.81 -0.74 -36.07
N ASN A 294 -0.33 0.50 -36.01
CA ASN A 294 -1.05 1.78 -35.95
C ASN A 294 -1.11 2.44 -34.56
N LEU A 295 -0.03 3.18 -34.27
CA LEU A 295 0.02 4.25 -33.27
C LEU A 295 -0.75 5.47 -33.80
N LEU A 296 -2.04 5.59 -33.48
CA LEU A 296 -2.67 6.91 -33.46
C LEU A 296 -2.36 7.52 -32.10
N PHE A 297 -1.57 8.59 -32.12
CA PHE A 297 -1.15 9.29 -30.91
C PHE A 297 -2.33 10.11 -30.37
N ASP A 298 -3.05 9.55 -29.42
CA ASP A 298 -4.06 10.25 -28.63
C ASP A 298 -3.63 10.18 -27.17
N ASN A 299 -3.45 11.34 -26.55
CA ASN A 299 -2.95 11.50 -25.17
C ASN A 299 -3.84 10.80 -24.12
N SER A 300 -5.05 10.36 -24.50
CA SER A 300 -5.96 9.62 -23.63
C SER A 300 -5.90 8.09 -23.80
N ILE A 301 -5.29 7.59 -24.88
CA ILE A 301 -5.33 6.18 -25.25
C ILE A 301 -4.05 5.49 -24.80
N GLU A 302 -4.21 4.41 -24.05
CA GLU A 302 -3.13 3.49 -23.75
C GLU A 302 -2.68 2.77 -25.03
N VAL A 303 -1.38 2.77 -25.26
CA VAL A 303 -0.75 2.19 -26.45
C VAL A 303 -0.07 0.89 -26.07
N THR A 304 -0.38 -0.19 -26.77
CA THR A 304 0.37 -1.45 -26.64
C THR A 304 1.64 -1.40 -27.49
N PHE A 305 2.80 -1.42 -26.85
CA PHE A 305 4.10 -1.49 -27.52
C PHE A 305 4.45 -2.91 -27.96
N TYR A 306 4.07 -3.89 -27.13
CA TYR A 306 4.41 -5.28 -27.35
C TYR A 306 3.31 -6.20 -26.84
N ASN A 307 2.92 -7.16 -27.68
CA ASN A 307 2.13 -8.30 -27.25
C ASN A 307 2.82 -9.56 -27.77
N GLY A 308 3.10 -10.49 -26.85
CA GLY A 308 3.84 -11.70 -27.13
C GLY A 308 3.21 -12.91 -26.48
N TYR A 309 3.27 -14.04 -27.19
CA TYR A 309 2.82 -15.33 -26.69
C TYR A 309 3.97 -16.33 -26.75
N LEU A 310 4.09 -17.18 -25.74
CA LEU A 310 5.07 -18.24 -25.68
C LEU A 310 4.37 -19.55 -25.37
N GLU A 311 4.29 -20.42 -26.37
CA GLU A 311 3.68 -21.74 -26.22
C GLU A 311 4.48 -22.59 -25.21
N CYS A 312 3.76 -23.35 -24.41
CA CYS A 312 4.33 -24.33 -23.51
C CYS A 312 4.59 -25.63 -24.26
N PRO A 313 5.85 -26.06 -24.37
CA PRO A 313 6.16 -27.31 -25.08
C PRO A 313 5.61 -28.56 -24.37
N VAL A 314 5.17 -28.44 -23.11
CA VAL A 314 4.68 -29.57 -22.30
C VAL A 314 3.18 -29.78 -22.48
N CYS A 315 2.37 -28.71 -22.56
CA CYS A 315 0.91 -28.82 -22.61
C CYS A 315 0.22 -28.03 -23.72
N GLY A 316 0.96 -27.23 -24.51
CA GLY A 316 0.41 -26.40 -25.59
C GLY A 316 -0.27 -25.10 -25.13
N GLU A 317 -0.45 -24.87 -23.83
CA GLU A 317 -0.96 -23.60 -23.30
C GLU A 317 0.05 -22.46 -23.48
N PHE A 318 -0.41 -21.21 -23.42
CA PHE A 318 0.43 -20.04 -23.70
C PHE A 318 0.73 -19.21 -22.45
N ASP A 319 1.99 -18.83 -22.30
CA ASP A 319 2.37 -17.65 -21.53
C ASP A 319 2.12 -16.41 -22.38
N SER A 320 1.64 -15.32 -21.78
CA SER A 320 1.41 -14.05 -22.48
C SER A 320 2.11 -12.90 -21.80
N ILE A 321 2.60 -11.95 -22.60
CA ILE A 321 3.12 -10.68 -22.12
C ILE A 321 2.50 -9.55 -22.91
N GLU A 322 2.01 -8.55 -22.18
CA GLU A 322 1.54 -7.29 -22.71
C GLU A 322 2.37 -6.16 -22.10
N ILE A 323 2.91 -5.29 -22.96
CA ILE A 323 3.65 -4.09 -22.57
C ILE A 323 2.92 -2.89 -23.16
N CYS A 324 2.39 -2.06 -22.28
CA CYS A 324 1.61 -0.89 -22.63
C CYS A 324 2.25 0.38 -22.08
N GLY A 325 2.01 1.50 -22.76
CA GLY A 325 2.38 2.82 -22.31
C GLY A 325 1.24 3.79 -22.43
N ARG A 326 1.16 4.72 -21.49
CA ARG A 326 0.29 5.87 -21.56
C ARG A 326 1.13 7.12 -21.33
N THR A 327 1.04 8.07 -22.24
CA THR A 327 1.70 9.37 -22.06
C THR A 327 0.92 10.22 -21.08
N PHE A 328 1.60 10.75 -20.07
CA PHE A 328 1.05 11.72 -19.15
C PHE A 328 1.77 13.04 -19.38
N PHE A 329 1.27 13.82 -20.34
CA PHE A 329 1.63 15.23 -20.43
C PHE A 329 0.92 15.94 -19.28
N PHE A 330 1.53 15.91 -18.11
CA PHE A 330 1.17 16.85 -17.07
C PHE A 330 1.50 18.24 -17.63
N GLU A 331 0.47 19.02 -17.95
CA GLU A 331 0.61 20.47 -18.03
C GLU A 331 0.97 20.95 -16.61
N PHE A 332 2.25 20.85 -16.26
CA PHE A 332 2.78 21.55 -15.11
C PHE A 332 2.80 23.05 -15.48
N ASN A 333 1.75 23.75 -15.09
CA ASN A 333 1.78 25.21 -14.90
C ASN A 333 2.47 25.55 -13.58
#